data_AF-A0A1F8P461-F1
#
_entry.id   AF-A0A1F8P461-F1
#
_cell.length_a   1.000
_cell.length_b   1.000
_cell.length_c   1.000
_cell.angle_alpha   90.00
_cell.angle_beta   90.00
_cell.angle_gamma   90.00
#
_symmetry.space_group_name_H-M   'P 1'
#
loop_
_entity.id
_entity.type
_entity.pdbx_description
1 polymer ?
#
loop_
_entity_poly.entity_id
_entity_poly.type
_entity_poly.pdbx_seq_one_letter_code
_entity_poly.pdbx_strand_id
1 'polypeptide(L)'
;MKTRGYVVLTLKFQKQGRRWTALCEELGTATFGRSLPEADQRLKEAVLLHLNTLDDVGERESFFKEHNIQLHQDKPLDNITVCLPINKEIFIEPLVQALPELSAA
;
A
#
# COMPACT_ATOMS: atom_id res chain seq x y z
N MET A 1 10.99 18.83 1.66
CA MET A 1 9.63 18.34 1.96
C MET A 1 9.73 17.50 3.22
N LYS A 2 9.02 17.87 4.29
CA LYS A 2 9.05 17.10 5.53
C LYS A 2 8.11 15.90 5.39
N THR A 3 8.56 14.75 5.86
CA THR A 3 7.77 13.51 5.89
C THR A 3 6.96 13.52 7.18
N ARG A 4 5.62 13.41 7.09
CA ARG A 4 4.77 13.35 8.30
C ARG A 4 4.81 11.98 8.98
N GLY A 5 5.20 10.97 8.22
CA GLY A 5 5.36 9.62 8.70
C GLY A 5 5.42 8.61 7.55
N TYR A 6 5.34 7.35 7.93
CA TYR A 6 5.37 6.18 7.08
C TYR A 6 4.14 5.34 7.36
N VAL A 7 3.57 4.77 6.30
CA VAL A 7 2.56 3.73 6.42
C VAL A 7 3.13 2.42 5.91
N VAL A 8 2.70 1.34 6.55
CA VAL A 8 3.00 -0.01 6.13
C VAL A 8 1.74 -0.58 5.50
N LEU A 9 1.85 -1.00 4.25
CA LEU A 9 0.76 -1.58 3.47
C LEU A 9 1.12 -2.99 3.05
N THR A 10 0.12 -3.84 2.90
CA THR A 10 0.29 -5.24 2.52
C THR A 10 -0.12 -5.43 1.08
N LEU A 11 0.86 -5.71 0.22
CA LEU A 11 0.64 -6.03 -1.18
C LEU A 11 0.54 -7.55 -1.34
N LYS A 12 -0.56 -8.00 -1.95
CA LYS A 12 -0.78 -9.39 -2.35
C LYS A 12 -0.75 -9.51 -3.85
N PHE A 13 -0.03 -10.52 -4.33
CA PHE A 13 0.12 -10.84 -5.74
C PHE A 13 -0.31 -12.28 -5.96
N GLN A 14 -1.28 -12.48 -6.85
CA GLN A 14 -1.76 -13.80 -7.20
C GLN A 14 -1.68 -14.00 -8.71
N LYS A 15 -1.14 -15.14 -9.14
CA LYS A 15 -1.17 -15.50 -10.55
C LYS A 15 -2.53 -16.11 -10.89
N GLN A 16 -3.27 -15.46 -11.79
CA GLN A 16 -4.53 -15.96 -12.33
C GLN A 16 -4.36 -16.28 -13.82
N GLY A 17 -4.12 -17.56 -14.12
CA GLY A 17 -3.85 -18.04 -15.48
C GLY A 17 -2.60 -17.39 -16.09
N ARG A 18 -2.82 -16.53 -17.09
CA ARG A 18 -1.75 -15.81 -17.82
C ARG A 18 -1.47 -14.39 -17.29
N ARG A 19 -2.18 -13.95 -16.25
CA ARG A 19 -2.05 -12.60 -15.68
C ARG A 19 -1.74 -12.67 -14.19
N TRP A 20 -1.24 -11.57 -13.67
CA TRP A 20 -1.02 -11.34 -12.26
C TRP A 20 -2.05 -10.32 -11.76
N THR A 21 -2.71 -10.64 -10.67
CA THR A 21 -3.56 -9.74 -9.90
C THR A 21 -2.75 -9.24 -8.72
N ALA A 22 -2.67 -7.92 -8.56
CA ALA A 22 -2.00 -7.27 -7.44
C ALA A 22 -3.06 -6.51 -6.64
N LEU A 23 -3.04 -6.63 -5.31
CA LEU A 23 -4.02 -6.03 -4.39
C LEU A 23 -3.29 -5.43 -3.19
N CYS A 24 -3.59 -4.19 -2.84
CA CYS A 24 -3.28 -3.59 -1.55
C CYS A 24 -4.47 -3.81 -0.63
N GLU A 25 -4.29 -4.58 0.44
CA GLU A 25 -5.38 -5.01 1.33
C GLU A 25 -6.02 -3.82 2.05
N GLU A 26 -5.19 -2.93 2.58
CA GLU A 26 -5.63 -1.83 3.43
C GLU A 26 -6.39 -0.77 2.63
N LEU A 27 -5.93 -0.47 1.40
CA LEU A 27 -6.55 0.51 0.51
C LEU A 27 -7.63 -0.08 -0.40
N GLY A 28 -7.81 -1.41 -0.41
CA GLY A 28 -8.68 -2.10 -1.37
C GLY A 28 -8.32 -1.86 -2.84
N THR A 29 -7.12 -1.38 -3.12
CA THR A 29 -6.69 -0.97 -4.47
C THR A 29 -6.11 -2.17 -5.20
N ALA A 30 -6.62 -2.47 -6.39
CA ALA A 30 -6.18 -3.62 -7.17
C ALA A 30 -5.77 -3.23 -8.59
N THR A 31 -4.75 -3.90 -9.11
CA THR A 31 -4.29 -3.76 -10.49
C THR A 31 -4.00 -5.12 -11.12
N PHE A 32 -3.85 -5.14 -12.44
CA PHE A 32 -3.49 -6.33 -13.19
C PHE A 32 -2.27 -6.08 -14.06
N GLY A 33 -1.40 -7.09 -14.15
CA GLY A 33 -0.21 -7.10 -15.00
C GLY A 33 -0.06 -8.41 -15.77
N ARG A 34 0.73 -8.38 -16.84
CA ARG A 34 1.13 -9.59 -17.58
C ARG A 34 2.29 -10.32 -16.88
N SER A 35 3.01 -9.60 -16.01
CA SER A 35 4.10 -10.12 -15.19
C SER A 35 3.99 -9.61 -13.75
N LEU A 36 4.67 -10.28 -12.82
CA LEU A 36 4.75 -9.85 -11.43
C LEU A 36 5.36 -8.43 -11.29
N PRO A 37 6.50 -8.09 -11.94
CA PRO A 37 7.06 -6.74 -11.84
C PRO A 37 6.13 -5.65 -12.41
N GLU A 38 5.41 -5.95 -13.51
CA GLU A 38 4.45 -4.99 -14.07
C GLU A 38 3.27 -4.75 -13.12
N ALA A 39 2.76 -5.82 -12.50
CA ALA A 39 1.66 -5.72 -11.54
C ALA A 39 2.09 -4.98 -10.27
N ASP A 40 3.32 -5.23 -9.78
CA ASP A 40 3.93 -4.54 -8.64
C ASP A 40 4.07 -3.04 -8.89
N GLN A 41 4.70 -2.65 -10.01
CA GLN A 41 4.87 -1.25 -10.35
C GLN A 41 3.53 -0.53 -10.45
N ARG A 42 2.56 -1.11 -11.16
CA ARG A 42 1.22 -0.52 -11.31
C ARG A 42 0.49 -0.39 -9.98
N LEU A 43 0.61 -1.40 -9.12
CA LEU A 43 -0.02 -1.34 -7.81
C LEU A 43 0.62 -0.23 -6.96
N LYS A 44 1.96 -0.12 -6.93
CA LYS A 44 2.67 0.95 -6.21
C LYS A 44 2.27 2.35 -6.69
N GLU A 45 2.14 2.53 -8.01
CA GLU A 45 1.64 3.78 -8.61
C GLU A 45 0.18 4.09 -8.19
N ALA A 46 -0.71 3.09 -8.26
CA ALA A 46 -2.11 3.25 -7.87
C ALA A 46 -2.27 3.54 -6.36
N VAL A 47 -1.47 2.87 -5.52
CA VAL A 47 -1.41 3.11 -4.06
C VAL A 47 -0.97 4.54 -3.78
N LEU A 48 0.11 5.01 -4.43
CA LEU A 48 0.58 6.38 -4.27
C LEU A 48 -0.49 7.40 -4.68
N LEU A 49 -1.16 7.16 -5.82
CA LEU A 49 -2.24 8.02 -6.28
C LEU A 49 -3.40 8.08 -5.27
N HIS A 50 -3.83 6.93 -4.76
CA HIS A 50 -4.90 6.86 -3.76
C HIS A 50 -4.54 7.64 -2.49
N LEU A 51 -3.32 7.46 -1.96
CA LEU A 51 -2.84 8.18 -0.78
C LEU A 51 -2.75 9.69 -1.00
N ASN A 52 -2.39 10.12 -2.21
CA ASN A 52 -2.39 11.54 -2.58
C ASN A 52 -3.82 12.08 -2.67
N THR A 53 -4.75 11.34 -3.27
CA THR A 53 -6.15 11.76 -3.33
C THR A 53 -6.76 11.90 -1.93
N LEU A 54 -6.46 10.97 -1.01
CA LEU A 54 -6.90 11.07 0.40
C LEU A 54 -6.34 12.31 1.11
N ASP A 55 -5.17 12.78 0.71
CA ASP A 55 -4.60 14.05 1.19
C ASP A 55 -5.37 15.24 0.64
N ASP A 56 -5.58 15.26 -0.67
CA ASP A 56 -6.21 16.36 -1.40
C ASP A 56 -7.64 16.59 -0.90
N VAL A 57 -8.36 15.53 -0.50
CA VAL A 57 -9.70 15.62 0.08
C VAL A 57 -9.71 15.79 1.61
N GLY A 58 -8.54 15.73 2.27
CA GLY A 58 -8.42 15.85 3.72
C GLY A 58 -8.97 14.66 4.52
N GLU A 59 -9.26 13.52 3.89
CA GLU A 59 -9.87 12.36 4.52
C GLU A 59 -8.87 11.32 5.02
N ARG A 60 -7.56 11.56 4.85
CA ARG A 60 -6.51 10.60 5.20
C ARG A 60 -6.64 10.05 6.64
N GLU A 61 -6.82 10.90 7.63
CA GLU A 61 -6.87 10.46 9.04
C GLU A 61 -8.11 9.61 9.34
N SER A 62 -9.27 10.02 8.80
CA SER A 62 -10.52 9.27 8.92
C SER A 62 -10.41 7.90 8.25
N PHE A 63 -9.87 7.86 7.03
CA PHE A 63 -9.67 6.64 6.28
C PHE A 63 -8.72 5.68 6.99
N PHE A 64 -7.58 6.18 7.50
CA PHE A 64 -6.61 5.34 8.20
C PHE A 64 -7.20 4.73 9.47
N LYS A 65 -8.04 5.50 10.19
CA LYS A 65 -8.73 5.01 11.38
C LYS A 65 -9.76 3.93 11.05
N GLU A 66 -10.51 4.08 9.96
CA GLU A 66 -11.50 3.10 9.52
C GLU A 66 -10.86 1.81 8.99
N HIS A 67 -9.74 1.94 8.27
CA HIS A 67 -9.01 0.83 7.66
C HIS A 67 -7.89 0.23 8.54
N ASN A 68 -7.80 0.64 9.81
CA ASN A 68 -6.77 0.21 10.76
C ASN A 68 -5.32 0.39 10.27
N ILE A 69 -5.07 1.42 9.47
CA ILE A 69 -3.74 1.75 8.95
C ILE A 69 -2.98 2.54 10.02
N GLN A 70 -1.85 2.01 10.47
CA GLN A 70 -1.01 2.69 11.45
C GLN A 70 -0.06 3.68 10.76
N LEU A 71 -0.04 4.91 11.27
CA LEU A 71 0.92 5.93 10.90
C LEU A 71 2.14 5.87 11.83
N HIS A 72 3.31 5.60 11.26
CA HIS A 72 4.59 5.60 11.98
C HIS A 72 5.31 6.92 11.75
N GLN A 73 5.81 7.57 12.80
CA GLN A 73 6.57 8.82 12.63
C GLN A 73 7.96 8.55 12.04
N ASP A 74 8.59 7.45 12.47
CA ASP A 74 9.87 6.99 11.98
C ASP A 74 9.71 5.89 10.92
N LYS A 75 10.71 5.74 10.06
CA LYS A 75 10.72 4.65 9.08
C LYS A 75 10.77 3.33 9.86
N PRO A 76 9.80 2.42 9.70
CA PRO A 76 9.85 1.13 10.38
C PRO A 76 11.08 0.36 9.89
N LEU A 77 12.01 0.07 10.80
CA LEU A 77 13.35 -0.33 10.43
C LEU A 77 13.48 -1.82 10.09
N ASP A 78 12.88 -2.79 10.82
CA ASP A 78 13.22 -4.20 10.48
C ASP A 78 12.20 -5.33 10.74
N ASN A 79 11.05 -5.14 11.41
CA ASN A 79 10.15 -6.28 11.75
C ASN A 79 8.69 -6.03 11.37
N ILE A 80 8.40 -5.87 10.08
CA ILE A 80 7.01 -5.86 9.59
C ILE A 80 6.49 -7.30 9.62
N THR A 81 5.72 -7.62 10.66
CA THR A 81 5.11 -8.96 10.82
C THR A 81 3.82 -9.01 10.02
N VAL A 82 3.84 -9.76 8.90
CA VAL A 82 2.65 -9.96 8.07
C VAL A 82 1.97 -11.29 8.48
N CYS A 83 0.91 -11.21 9.26
CA CYS A 83 0.14 -12.38 9.74
C CYS A 83 -0.92 -12.82 8.71
N LEU A 84 -0.47 -13.25 7.53
CA LEU A 84 -1.35 -13.78 6.49
C LEU A 84 -1.16 -15.30 6.33
N PRO A 85 -2.23 -16.06 6.02
CA PRO A 85 -2.11 -17.48 5.78
C PRO A 85 -1.18 -17.70 4.58
N ILE A 86 -0.12 -18.49 4.80
CA ILE A 86 0.85 -18.82 3.76
C ILE A 86 0.13 -19.64 2.68
N ASN A 87 -0.01 -19.06 1.49
CA ASN A 87 -0.53 -19.73 0.31
C ASN A 87 0.55 -19.74 -0.78
N LYS A 88 0.89 -20.92 -1.32
CA LYS A 88 1.92 -21.09 -2.36
C LYS A 88 1.60 -20.36 -3.67
N GLU A 89 0.35 -19.96 -3.86
CA GLU A 89 -0.14 -19.25 -5.05
C GLU A 89 -0.15 -17.72 -4.87
N ILE A 90 0.11 -17.24 -3.66
CA ILE A 90 0.05 -15.83 -3.30
C ILE A 90 1.43 -15.38 -2.84
N PHE A 91 2.00 -14.43 -3.56
CA PHE A 91 3.20 -13.71 -3.14
C PHE A 91 2.76 -12.48 -2.35
N ILE A 92 3.40 -12.23 -1.20
CA ILE A 92 3.04 -11.16 -0.27
C ILE A 92 4.28 -10.30 -0.03
N GLU A 93 4.13 -8.99 -0.14
CA GLU A 93 5.19 -8.01 0.06
C GLU A 93 4.68 -6.85 0.93
N PRO A 94 5.38 -6.49 2.03
CA PRO A 94 5.09 -5.27 2.74
C PRO A 94 5.68 -4.06 2.00
N LEU A 95 4.85 -3.03 1.77
CA LEU A 95 5.25 -1.75 1.20
C LEU A 95 5.32 -0.69 2.30
N VAL A 96 6.50 -0.10 2.49
CA VAL A 96 6.68 1.08 3.34
C VAL A 96 6.58 2.33 2.47
N GLN A 97 5.49 3.06 2.61
CA GLN A 97 5.25 4.30 1.85
C GLN A 97 5.45 5.52 2.75
N ALA A 98 6.30 6.45 2.32
CA ALA A 98 6.45 7.73 2.97
C ALA A 98 5.26 8.64 2.63
N LEU A 99 4.73 9.33 3.64
CA LEU A 99 3.67 10.31 3.47
C LEU A 99 4.21 11.74 3.57
N PRO A 100 3.98 12.58 2.54
CA PRO A 100 4.37 13.99 2.61
C PRO A 100 3.55 14.73 3.69
N GLU A 101 4.12 15.80 4.25
CA GLU A 101 3.35 16.75 5.06
C GLU A 101 2.15 17.26 4.27
N LEU A 102 0.95 17.20 4.89
CA LEU A 102 -0.26 17.90 4.43
C LEU A 102 0.13 19.31 3.99
N SER A 103 0.01 19.60 2.70
CA SER A 103 0.02 20.96 2.22
C SER A 103 -1.22 21.62 2.79
N ALA A 104 -1.07 22.34 3.90
CA ALA A 104 -2.09 23.28 4.35
C ALA A 104 -2.26 24.30 3.24
N ALA A 105 -3.32 24.14 2.44
CA ALA A 105 -3.84 25.19 1.57
C ALA A 105 -4.63 26.19 2.40
#